data_AF-A0A662AQI4-F1
#
_entry.id   AF-A0A662AQI4-F1
#
_cell.length_a   1.000
_cell.length_b   1.000
_cell.length_c   1.000
_cell.angle_alpha   90.00
_cell.angle_beta   90.00
_cell.angle_gamma   90.00
#
_symmetry.space_group_name_H-M   'P 1'
#
loop_
_entity.id
_entity.type
_entity.pdbx_description
1 polymer ?
#
loop_
_entity_poly.entity_id
_entity_poly.type
_entity_poly.pdbx_seq_one_letter_code
_entity_poly.pdbx_strand_id
1 'polypeptide(L)'
;DADSKKDFEVIGSGNLYEVDIPDEQIDQMLDWDKPLDENSMLGRDLLDAIEVDERLDLEDFEDAMGVSDAYKDQPEDGQSIYGLLSSSLGGDKEASEFLNSLGIPGIKYLDGTSRSAGEGTRNFVVFEPDKLKILKRNEEKVK
;
A
#
# COMPACT_ATOMS: atom_id res chain seq x y z
N ASP A 1 -30.52 4.52 -25.49
CA ASP A 1 -29.63 3.40 -25.85
C ASP A 1 -28.34 3.91 -26.46
N ALA A 2 -27.21 3.60 -25.82
CA ALA A 2 -25.89 3.32 -26.41
C ALA A 2 -24.84 3.40 -25.29
N ASP A 3 -24.86 2.38 -24.44
CA ASP A 3 -23.77 2.05 -23.53
C ASP A 3 -22.61 1.52 -24.39
N SER A 4 -21.75 2.44 -24.85
CA SER A 4 -20.58 2.09 -25.65
C SER A 4 -19.52 1.52 -24.72
N LYS A 5 -19.59 0.20 -24.47
CA LYS A 5 -18.45 -0.56 -23.95
C LYS A 5 -17.28 -0.31 -24.90
N LYS A 6 -16.23 0.35 -24.42
CA LYS A 6 -14.96 0.43 -25.14
C LYS A 6 -14.36 -0.97 -25.07
N ASP A 7 -14.41 -1.68 -26.18
CA ASP A 7 -13.69 -2.94 -26.33
C ASP A 7 -12.20 -2.66 -26.12
N PHE A 8 -11.62 -3.22 -25.06
CA PHE A 8 -10.21 -3.06 -24.75
C PHE A 8 -9.42 -3.93 -25.73
N GLU A 9 -8.80 -3.31 -26.74
CA GLU A 9 -7.97 -4.04 -27.68
C GLU A 9 -6.68 -4.48 -26.98
N VAL A 10 -6.46 -5.78 -26.82
CA VAL A 10 -5.24 -6.34 -26.23
C VAL A 10 -4.08 -6.17 -27.23
N ILE A 11 -3.39 -5.03 -27.15
CA ILE A 11 -2.22 -4.74 -27.99
C ILE A 11 -0.97 -5.36 -27.33
N GLY A 12 -0.75 -6.67 -27.52
CA GLY A 12 0.49 -7.36 -27.11
C GLY A 12 0.29 -8.75 -26.48
N SER A 13 1.38 -9.42 -26.10
CA SER A 13 1.37 -10.73 -25.42
C SER A 13 1.06 -10.65 -23.91
N GLY A 14 0.41 -9.58 -23.46
CA GLY A 14 0.03 -9.36 -22.07
C GLY A 14 -1.29 -10.06 -21.74
N ASN A 15 -1.56 -10.27 -20.45
CA ASN A 15 -2.87 -10.69 -19.98
C ASN A 15 -3.48 -9.57 -19.13
N LEU A 16 -4.77 -9.32 -19.31
CA LEU A 16 -5.57 -8.47 -18.45
C LEU A 16 -6.31 -9.33 -17.43
N TYR A 17 -6.30 -8.93 -16.17
CA TYR A 17 -7.03 -9.62 -15.11
C TYR A 17 -7.99 -8.67 -14.43
N GLU A 18 -9.19 -9.17 -14.15
CA GLU A 18 -10.10 -8.58 -13.17
C GLU A 18 -9.97 -9.40 -11.90
N VAL A 19 -9.66 -8.76 -10.78
CA VAL A 19 -9.46 -9.40 -9.48
C VAL A 19 -10.38 -8.79 -8.44
N ASP A 20 -10.74 -9.60 -7.46
CA ASP A 20 -11.48 -9.19 -6.27
C ASP A 20 -10.50 -9.07 -5.09
N ILE A 21 -10.40 -7.86 -4.53
CA ILE A 21 -9.61 -7.58 -3.32
C ILE A 21 -10.61 -7.34 -2.19
N PRO A 22 -10.64 -8.17 -1.13
CA PRO A 22 -11.58 -8.00 -0.03
C PRO A 22 -11.45 -6.62 0.65
N ASP A 23 -12.58 -6.00 0.98
CA ASP A 23 -12.61 -4.70 1.66
C ASP A 23 -11.82 -4.73 2.97
N GLU A 24 -11.88 -5.85 3.72
CA GLU A 24 -11.13 -6.02 4.96
C GLU A 24 -9.61 -5.97 4.73
N GLN A 25 -9.13 -6.45 3.57
CA GLN A 25 -7.72 -6.31 3.21
C GLN A 25 -7.40 -4.87 2.84
N ILE A 26 -8.23 -4.21 2.03
CA ILE A 26 -8.05 -2.82 1.61
C ILE A 26 -7.99 -1.89 2.84
N ASP A 27 -8.84 -2.13 3.84
CA ASP A 27 -8.87 -1.35 5.07
C ASP A 27 -7.56 -1.47 5.87
N GLN A 28 -6.88 -2.61 5.78
CA GLN A 28 -5.60 -2.88 6.45
C GLN A 28 -4.36 -2.49 5.64
N MET A 29 -4.52 -2.09 4.37
CA MET A 29 -3.40 -1.65 3.54
C MET A 29 -2.87 -0.28 3.99
N LEU A 30 -1.55 -0.13 3.88
CA LEU A 30 -0.87 1.16 4.05
C LEU A 30 -1.34 2.13 2.95
N ASP A 31 -1.97 3.23 3.35
CA ASP A 31 -2.32 4.37 2.51
C ASP A 31 -1.14 5.32 2.42
N TRP A 32 -0.51 5.36 1.24
CA TRP A 32 0.62 6.22 0.96
C TRP A 32 0.28 7.71 0.96
N ASP A 33 -0.99 8.08 0.74
CA ASP A 33 -1.39 9.48 0.68
C ASP A 33 -1.93 10.00 2.04
N LYS A 34 -1.80 9.22 3.11
CA LYS A 34 -2.22 9.58 4.48
C LYS A 34 -1.06 9.46 5.47
N PRO A 35 -1.04 10.27 6.54
CA PRO A 35 -0.11 10.08 7.64
C PRO A 35 -0.41 8.79 8.41
N LEU A 36 0.58 8.26 9.12
CA LEU A 36 0.49 6.93 9.73
C LEU A 36 -0.57 6.84 10.86
N ASP A 37 -0.90 7.95 11.51
CA ASP A 37 -1.97 8.01 12.51
C ASP A 37 -3.39 7.86 11.91
N GLU A 38 -3.55 8.22 10.63
CA GLU A 38 -4.74 7.96 9.81
C GLU A 38 -4.69 6.61 9.08
N ASN A 39 -3.56 5.92 9.12
CA ASN A 39 -3.42 4.57 8.60
C ASN A 39 -4.00 3.54 9.59
N SER A 40 -4.39 2.38 9.09
CA SER A 40 -5.03 1.33 9.90
C SER A 40 -4.15 0.90 11.07
N MET A 41 -4.65 1.08 12.30
CA MET A 41 -4.32 0.47 13.62
C MET A 41 -2.88 0.12 14.03
N LEU A 42 -1.87 0.23 13.16
CA LEU A 42 -0.56 -0.41 13.31
C LEU A 42 0.54 0.53 13.77
N GLY A 43 0.24 1.77 14.12
CA GLY A 43 1.26 2.71 14.60
C GLY A 43 2.07 2.18 15.79
N ARG A 44 1.43 1.48 16.74
CA ARG A 44 2.13 0.88 17.89
C ARG A 44 2.88 -0.39 17.52
N ASP A 45 2.21 -1.31 16.82
CA ASP A 45 2.81 -2.59 16.43
C ASP A 45 4.01 -2.37 15.49
N LEU A 46 3.97 -1.31 14.66
CA LEU A 46 5.09 -0.89 13.82
C LEU A 46 6.26 -0.37 14.65
N LEU A 47 6.02 0.51 15.61
CA LEU A 47 7.08 1.02 16.50
C LEU A 47 7.71 -0.10 17.33
N ASP A 48 6.90 -0.98 17.91
CA ASP A 48 7.38 -2.14 18.68
C ASP A 48 8.24 -3.07 17.80
N ALA A 49 7.87 -3.25 16.53
CA ALA A 49 8.64 -4.04 15.58
C ALA A 49 9.94 -3.34 15.13
N ILE A 50 9.93 -2.00 15.00
CA ILE A 50 11.10 -1.19 14.69
C ILE A 50 12.11 -1.25 15.84
N GLU A 51 11.65 -1.10 17.09
CA GLU A 51 12.50 -1.05 18.28
C GLU A 51 13.38 -2.32 18.42
N VAL A 52 12.88 -3.47 17.96
CA VAL A 52 13.57 -4.76 18.07
C VAL A 52 14.34 -5.18 16.82
N ASP A 53 14.25 -4.44 15.71
CA ASP A 53 14.98 -4.73 14.48
C ASP A 53 16.23 -3.83 14.38
N GLU A 54 17.41 -4.41 14.64
CA GLU A 54 18.69 -3.68 14.65
C GLU A 54 19.07 -3.00 13.32
N ARG A 55 18.34 -3.26 12.23
CA ARG A 55 18.53 -2.61 10.93
C ARG A 55 17.80 -1.28 10.83
N LEU A 56 16.84 -1.03 11.72
CA LEU A 56 15.99 0.15 11.72
C LEU A 56 16.43 1.10 12.83
N ASP A 57 16.50 2.39 12.50
CA ASP A 57 16.78 3.43 13.48
C ASP A 57 15.46 3.97 14.05
N LEU A 58 15.15 3.63 15.30
CA LEU A 58 13.91 4.04 15.93
C LEU A 58 13.72 5.57 15.91
N GLU A 59 14.80 6.35 16.03
CA GLU A 59 14.72 7.81 16.04
C GLU A 59 14.23 8.36 14.69
N ASP A 60 14.72 7.82 13.56
CA ASP A 60 14.27 8.21 12.22
C ASP A 60 12.76 7.93 12.03
N PHE A 61 12.27 6.83 12.59
CA PHE A 61 10.84 6.48 12.53
C PHE A 61 10.00 7.32 13.49
N GLU A 62 10.50 7.62 14.68
CA GLU A 62 9.83 8.53 15.62
C GLU A 62 9.68 9.94 15.04
N ASP A 63 10.70 10.42 14.33
CA ASP A 63 10.67 11.67 13.58
C ASP A 63 9.63 11.62 12.45
N ALA A 64 9.69 10.59 11.60
CA ALA A 64 8.75 10.43 10.48
C ALA A 64 7.30 10.23 10.94
N MET A 65 7.08 9.62 12.10
CA MET A 65 5.75 9.46 12.69
C MET A 65 5.27 10.71 13.45
N GLY A 66 6.10 11.75 13.55
CA GLY A 66 5.77 12.98 14.27
C GLY A 66 5.55 12.76 15.77
N VAL A 67 6.18 11.74 16.36
CA VAL A 67 6.10 11.41 17.79
C VAL A 67 7.32 11.87 18.59
N SER A 68 8.43 12.16 17.91
CA SER A 68 9.62 12.73 18.54
C SER A 68 9.38 14.17 19.02
N ASP A 69 10.24 14.66 19.92
CA ASP A 69 10.16 16.04 20.40
C ASP A 69 10.44 17.08 19.29
N ALA A 70 11.24 16.72 18.28
CA ALA A 70 11.63 17.63 17.20
C ALA A 70 10.52 17.79 16.14
N TYR A 71 9.77 16.72 15.85
CA TYR A 71 8.78 16.66 14.77
C TYR A 71 7.35 16.43 15.28
N LYS A 72 7.12 16.70 16.57
CA LYS A 72 5.83 16.49 17.20
C LYS A 72 4.66 17.07 16.41
N ASP A 73 3.62 16.26 16.24
CA ASP A 73 2.38 16.59 15.52
C ASP A 73 2.59 16.93 14.03
N GLN A 74 3.70 16.49 13.43
CA GLN A 74 4.02 16.64 12.00
C GLN A 74 4.37 15.28 11.36
N PRO A 75 3.42 14.32 11.32
CA PRO A 75 3.66 13.02 10.71
C PRO A 75 3.85 13.15 9.20
N GLU A 76 4.81 12.39 8.69
CA GLU A 76 5.00 12.13 7.26
C GLU A 76 3.91 11.17 6.74
N ASP A 77 3.73 11.12 5.42
CA ASP A 77 2.78 10.22 4.78
C ASP A 77 3.28 8.76 4.74
N GLY A 78 2.37 7.82 4.46
CA GLY A 78 2.69 6.40 4.37
C GLY A 78 3.72 6.09 3.27
N GLN A 79 3.84 6.93 2.24
CA GLN A 79 4.85 6.77 1.20
C GLN A 79 6.25 7.04 1.77
N SER A 80 6.42 8.11 2.55
CA SER A 80 7.67 8.43 3.25
C SER A 80 8.07 7.32 4.23
N ILE A 81 7.12 6.81 5.02
CA ILE A 81 7.39 5.69 5.94
C ILE A 81 7.82 4.43 5.20
N TYR A 82 7.14 4.08 4.11
CA TYR A 82 7.53 2.94 3.27
C TYR A 82 8.91 3.14 2.65
N GLY A 83 9.21 4.36 2.21
CA GLY A 83 10.53 4.73 1.67
C GLY A 83 11.65 4.56 2.69
N LEU A 84 11.40 4.96 3.95
CA LEU A 84 12.35 4.76 5.05
C LEU A 84 12.60 3.26 5.31
N LEU A 85 11.53 2.45 5.39
CA LEU A 85 11.66 0.99 5.50
C LEU A 85 12.45 0.38 4.34
N SER A 86 12.14 0.78 3.10
CA SER A 86 12.82 0.28 1.90
C SER A 86 14.31 0.62 1.93
N SER A 87 14.65 1.86 2.30
CA SER A 87 16.05 2.30 2.44
C SER A 87 16.80 1.52 3.52
N SER A 88 16.22 1.37 4.70
CA SER A 88 16.87 0.74 5.86
C SER A 88 16.97 -0.77 5.76
N LEU A 89 15.97 -1.43 5.16
CA LEU A 89 15.91 -2.89 5.03
C LEU A 89 16.58 -3.44 3.77
N GLY A 90 16.94 -2.58 2.81
CA GLY A 90 17.69 -2.95 1.61
C GLY A 90 16.85 -3.07 0.34
N GLY A 91 15.59 -2.64 0.36
CA GLY A 91 14.73 -2.51 -0.82
C GLY A 91 13.24 -2.73 -0.55
N ASP A 92 12.44 -2.55 -1.60
CA ASP A 92 10.97 -2.65 -1.54
C ASP A 92 10.50 -4.07 -1.20
N LYS A 93 11.29 -5.10 -1.56
CA LYS A 93 10.95 -6.48 -1.25
C LYS A 93 11.00 -6.72 0.26
N GLU A 94 12.08 -6.30 0.90
CA GLU A 94 12.27 -6.46 2.34
C GLU A 94 11.29 -5.59 3.13
N ALA A 95 10.99 -4.38 2.66
CA ALA A 95 9.97 -3.51 3.26
C ALA A 95 8.56 -4.11 3.18
N SER A 96 8.16 -4.61 2.01
CA SER A 96 6.85 -5.26 1.86
C SER A 96 6.74 -6.55 2.67
N GLU A 97 7.80 -7.36 2.76
CA GLU A 97 7.84 -8.56 3.61
C GLU A 97 7.74 -8.21 5.10
N PHE A 98 8.45 -7.16 5.56
CA PHE A 98 8.38 -6.66 6.93
C PHE A 98 6.96 -6.19 7.28
N LEU A 99 6.36 -5.32 6.45
CA LEU A 99 4.98 -4.86 6.67
C LEU A 99 3.96 -6.00 6.64
N ASN A 100 4.12 -6.97 5.72
CA ASN A 100 3.27 -8.15 5.67
C ASN A 100 3.37 -8.99 6.95
N SER A 101 4.55 -9.08 7.56
CA SER A 101 4.74 -9.78 8.84
C SER A 101 3.98 -9.13 10.01
N LEU A 102 3.68 -7.83 9.89
CA LEU A 102 2.85 -7.07 10.84
C LEU A 102 1.35 -7.09 10.48
N GLY A 103 0.96 -7.86 9.47
CA GLY A 103 -0.43 -7.96 9.03
C GLY A 103 -0.89 -6.87 8.07
N ILE A 104 0.02 -6.09 7.48
CA ILE A 104 -0.31 -5.16 6.39
C ILE A 104 -0.31 -5.94 5.07
N PRO A 105 -1.45 -6.19 4.42
CA PRO A 105 -1.51 -7.06 3.25
C PRO A 105 -1.08 -6.37 1.95
N GLY A 106 -0.80 -5.06 1.99
CA GLY A 106 -0.47 -4.29 0.80
C GLY A 106 -0.44 -2.78 1.02
N ILE A 107 -0.38 -2.07 -0.10
CA ILE A 107 -0.34 -0.61 -0.20
C ILE A 107 -1.50 -0.14 -1.09
N LYS A 108 -2.13 0.97 -0.71
CA LYS A 108 -3.10 1.69 -1.54
C LYS A 108 -2.66 3.13 -1.74
N TYR A 109 -2.88 3.67 -2.94
CA TYR A 109 -2.57 5.07 -3.24
C TYR A 109 -3.45 5.61 -4.36
N LEU A 110 -3.77 6.90 -4.31
CA LEU A 110 -4.49 7.62 -5.36
C LEU A 110 -3.73 7.52 -6.67
N ASP A 111 -4.46 7.31 -7.76
CA ASP A 111 -3.84 7.40 -9.08
C ASP A 111 -3.39 8.84 -9.37
N GLY A 112 -2.51 8.99 -10.37
CA GLY A 112 -1.89 10.27 -10.67
C GLY A 112 -2.88 11.41 -10.97
N THR A 113 -4.08 11.09 -11.47
CA THR A 113 -5.13 12.08 -11.74
C THR A 113 -5.97 12.42 -10.50
N SER A 114 -6.09 11.48 -9.57
CA SER A 114 -6.88 11.60 -8.34
C SER A 114 -6.09 12.25 -7.19
N ARG A 115 -4.75 12.15 -7.22
CA ARG A 115 -3.88 12.65 -6.13
C ARG A 115 -4.03 14.16 -5.87
N SER A 116 -4.21 14.98 -6.90
CA SER A 116 -4.45 16.42 -6.70
C SER A 116 -5.81 16.75 -6.10
N ALA A 117 -6.79 15.87 -6.26
CA ALA A 117 -8.14 16.05 -5.70
C ALA A 117 -8.25 15.49 -4.27
N GLY A 118 -7.35 14.57 -3.88
CA GLY A 118 -7.41 13.87 -2.59
C GLY A 118 -8.47 12.76 -2.53
N GLU A 119 -9.20 12.53 -3.62
CA GLU A 119 -10.24 11.52 -3.74
C GLU A 119 -10.30 10.98 -5.18
N GLY A 120 -10.85 9.78 -5.35
CA GLY A 120 -11.02 9.17 -6.66
C GLY A 120 -10.52 7.73 -6.72
N THR A 121 -10.01 7.35 -7.89
CA THR A 121 -9.52 6.00 -8.17
C THR A 121 -8.13 5.79 -7.59
N ARG A 122 -7.86 4.54 -7.22
CA ARG A 122 -6.66 4.13 -6.50
C ARG A 122 -5.96 2.98 -7.22
N ASN A 123 -4.65 2.95 -7.08
CA ASN A 123 -3.82 1.80 -7.36
C ASN A 123 -3.60 1.00 -6.07
N PHE A 124 -3.35 -0.29 -6.23
CA PHE A 124 -3.10 -1.21 -5.12
C PHE A 124 -1.86 -2.06 -5.42
N VAL A 125 -1.03 -2.26 -4.41
CA VAL A 125 0.06 -3.25 -4.41
C VAL A 125 -0.30 -4.28 -3.37
N VAL A 126 -0.54 -5.52 -3.78
CA VAL A 126 -0.91 -6.62 -2.87
C VAL A 126 0.31 -7.49 -2.64
N PHE A 127 0.66 -7.74 -1.38
CA PHE A 127 1.86 -8.50 -1.00
C PHE A 127 1.67 -10.01 -1.15
N GLU A 128 0.43 -10.50 -1.00
CA GLU A 128 0.06 -11.91 -1.18
C GLU A 128 -0.97 -12.07 -2.31
N PRO A 129 -0.55 -11.95 -3.58
CA PRO A 129 -1.47 -11.96 -4.73
C PRO A 129 -2.19 -13.29 -4.91
N ASP A 130 -1.67 -14.38 -4.34
CA ASP A 130 -2.27 -15.71 -4.28
C ASP A 130 -3.50 -15.78 -3.35
N LYS A 131 -3.71 -14.78 -2.48
CA LYS A 131 -4.94 -14.61 -1.71
C LYS A 131 -6.04 -13.88 -2.48
N LEU A 132 -5.74 -13.33 -3.67
CA LEU A 132 -6.71 -12.66 -4.51
C LEU A 132 -7.51 -13.65 -5.34
N LYS A 133 -8.77 -13.31 -5.58
CA LYS A 133 -9.63 -14.08 -6.47
C LYS A 133 -9.64 -13.46 -7.86
N ILE A 134 -9.13 -14.19 -8.84
CA ILE A 134 -9.24 -13.80 -10.25
C ILE A 134 -10.68 -14.03 -10.72
N LEU A 135 -11.35 -12.97 -11.16
CA LEU A 135 -12.71 -12.99 -11.69
C LEU A 135 -12.70 -13.20 -13.21
N LYS A 136 -11.79 -12.53 -13.92
CA LYS A 136 -11.66 -12.62 -15.38
C LYS A 136 -10.21 -12.63 -15.82
N ARG A 137 -9.96 -13.26 -16.95
CA ARG A 137 -8.71 -13.20 -17.72
C ARG A 137 -9.06 -12.83 -19.15
N ASN A 138 -8.53 -11.72 -19.65
CA ASN A 138 -8.81 -11.18 -20.99
C ASN A 138 -10.31 -11.12 -21.28
N GLU A 139 -11.07 -10.48 -20.38
CA GLU A 139 -12.54 -10.32 -20.42
C GLU A 139 -13.37 -11.61 -20.27
N GLU A 140 -12.74 -12.79 -20.33
CA GLU A 140 -13.40 -14.07 -20.10
C GLU A 140 -13.42 -14.42 -18.61
N LYS A 141 -14.57 -14.84 -18.09
CA LYS A 141 -14.68 -15.33 -16.70
C LYS A 141 -13.80 -16.55 -16.50
N VAL A 142 -13.00 -16.55 -15.44
CA VAL A 142 -12.25 -17.73 -15.02
C VAL A 142 -13.24 -18.74 -14.42
N LYS A 143 -13.13 -20.01 -14.84
CA LYS A 143 -14.00 -21.11 -14.39
C LYS A 143 -13.59 -21.65 -13.03
#